data_AF-A0A084E1Z9-F1
#
_entry.id   AF-A0A084E1Z9-F1
#
_cell.length_a   1.000
_cell.length_b   1.000
_cell.length_c   1.000
_cell.angle_alpha   90.00
_cell.angle_beta   90.00
_cell.angle_gamma   90.00
#
_symmetry.space_group_name_H-M   'P 1'
#
loop_
_entity.id
_entity.type
_entity.pdbx_description
1 polymer ?
#
loop_
_entity_poly.entity_id
_entity_poly.type
_entity_poly.pdbx_seq_one_letter_code
_entity_poly.pdbx_strand_id
1 'polypeptide(L)' 'MSIEGKAKEAAGYVKEEAFEHGKSPESQKKAQEGRDLRNEGRIEDGKPPKTDKPGTGD' A
#
# COMPACT_ATOMS: atom_id res chain seq x y z
N MET A 1 11.78 -0.73 13.84
CA MET A 1 11.23 -1.30 12.60
C MET A 1 10.93 -2.78 12.84
N SER A 2 9.67 -3.16 12.68
CA SER A 2 9.20 -4.54 12.76
C SER A 2 9.37 -5.23 11.40
N ILE A 3 9.72 -6.52 11.41
CA ILE A 3 9.74 -7.34 10.18
C ILE A 3 8.32 -7.43 9.60
N GLU A 4 7.31 -7.48 10.47
CA GLU A 4 5.90 -7.53 10.08
C GLU A 4 5.47 -6.24 9.38
N GLY A 5 5.85 -5.08 9.92
CA GLY A 5 5.53 -3.78 9.33
C GLY A 5 6.12 -3.62 7.92
N LYS A 6 7.37 -4.05 7.72
CA LYS A 6 8.00 -4.07 6.39
C LYS A 6 7.31 -5.03 5.42
N ALA A 7 6.89 -6.20 5.91
CA ALA A 7 6.17 -7.17 5.09
C ALA A 7 4.80 -6.63 4.65
N LYS A 8 4.07 -5.95 5.54
CA LYS A 8 2.81 -5.27 5.22
C LYS A 8 3.02 -4.11 4.26
N GLU A 9 4.06 -3.29 4.46
CA GLU A 9 4.42 -2.19 3.54
C GLU A 9 4.65 -2.74 2.11
N ALA A 10 5.46 -3.79 1.97
CA ALA A 10 5.76 -4.39 0.67
C ALA A 10 4.54 -5.09 0.03
N ALA A 11 3.80 -5.90 0.80
CA ALA A 11 2.62 -6.59 0.29
C ALA A 11 1.51 -5.61 -0.13
N GLY A 12 1.30 -4.56 0.66
CA GLY A 12 0.37 -3.48 0.32
C GLY A 12 0.79 -2.72 -0.93
N TYR A 13 2.09 -2.43 -1.08
CA TYR A 13 2.64 -1.79 -2.28
C TYR A 13 2.39 -2.62 -3.55
N VAL A 14 2.73 -3.91 -3.53
CA VAL A 14 2.52 -4.82 -4.68
C VAL A 14 1.04 -4.94 -5.02
N LYS A 15 0.17 -5.05 -4.01
CA LYS A 15 -1.27 -5.14 -4.22
C LYS A 15 -1.83 -3.84 -4.79
N GLU A 16 -1.37 -2.68 -4.33
CA GLU A 16 -1.77 -1.41 -4.89
C GLU A 16 -1.37 -1.31 -6.38
N GLU A 17 -0.11 -1.54 -6.71
CA GLU A 17 0.39 -1.47 -8.10
C GLU A 17 -0.34 -2.45 -9.03
N ALA A 18 -0.61 -3.67 -8.58
CA ALA A 18 -1.28 -4.68 -9.40
C ALA A 18 -2.71 -4.28 -9.81
N PHE A 19 -3.38 -3.42 -9.04
CA PHE A 19 -4.79 -3.07 -9.25
C PHE A 19 -5.06 -1.58 -9.49
N GLU A 20 -4.06 -0.70 -9.34
CA GLU A 20 -4.21 0.77 -9.46
C GLU A 20 -4.79 1.20 -10.82
N HIS A 21 -4.46 0.50 -11.90
CA HIS A 21 -4.93 0.83 -13.25
C HIS A 21 -6.24 0.13 -13.64
N GLY A 22 -6.77 -0.76 -12.80
CA GLY A 22 -8.02 -1.46 -13.08
C GLY A 22 -9.23 -0.54 -12.93
N LYS A 23 -10.08 -0.48 -13.97
CA LYS A 23 -11.29 0.36 -13.99
C LYS A 23 -12.52 -0.28 -13.31
N SER A 24 -12.42 -1.55 -12.93
CA SER A 24 -13.51 -2.25 -12.26
C SER A 24 -13.62 -1.81 -10.79
N PRO A 25 -14.82 -1.79 -10.20
CA PRO A 25 -14.98 -1.51 -8.77
C PRO A 25 -14.16 -2.45 -7.89
N GLU A 26 -13.99 -3.71 -8.32
CA GLU A 26 -13.20 -4.70 -7.60
C GLU A 26 -11.70 -4.36 -7.64
N SER A 27 -11.18 -3.94 -8.79
CA SER A 27 -9.79 -3.48 -8.93
C SER A 27 -9.53 -2.25 -8.05
N GLN A 28 -10.43 -1.27 -8.09
CA GLN A 28 -10.32 -0.08 -7.25
C GLN A 28 -10.32 -0.41 -5.76
N LYS A 29 -11.17 -1.37 -5.34
CA LYS A 29 -11.18 -1.85 -3.96
C LYS A 29 -9.88 -2.53 -3.57
N LYS A 30 -9.33 -3.40 -4.43
CA LYS A 30 -8.04 -4.07 -4.17
C LYS A 30 -6.88 -3.08 -4.11
N ALA A 31 -6.89 -2.04 -4.93
CA ALA A 31 -5.91 -0.96 -4.85
C ALA A 31 -6.00 -0.20 -3.52
N GLN A 32 -7.22 0.08 -3.04
CA GLN A 32 -7.42 0.68 -1.72
C GLN A 32 -6.94 -0.23 -0.59
N GLU A 33 -7.26 -1.53 -0.64
CA GLU A 33 -6.75 -2.51 0.33
C GLU A 33 -5.21 -2.57 0.33
N GLY A 34 -4.57 -2.39 -0.83
CA GLY A 34 -3.13 -2.26 -0.94
C GLY A 34 -2.59 -1.02 -0.23
N ARG A 35 -3.23 0.15 -0.41
CA ARG A 35 -2.89 1.39 0.31
C ARG A 35 -2.99 1.23 1.81
N ASP A 36 -4.11 0.68 2.27
CA ASP A 36 -4.40 0.54 3.68
C ASP A 36 -3.37 -0.37 4.34
N LEU A 37 -3.08 -1.53 3.74
CA LEU A 37 -2.08 -2.48 4.23
C LEU A 37 -0.66 -1.88 4.21
N ARG A 38 -0.33 -1.12 3.16
CA ARG A 38 0.97 -0.45 3.06
C ARG A 38 1.15 0.58 4.16
N ASN A 39 0.10 1.35 4.43
CA ASN A 39 0.09 2.39 5.45
C ASN A 39 0.05 1.81 6.86
N GLU A 40 -0.66 0.70 7.08
CA GLU A 40 -0.61 -0.06 8.33
C GLU A 40 0.82 -0.49 8.65
N GLY A 41 1.51 -1.10 7.68
CA GLY A 41 2.91 -1.50 7.85
C GLY A 41 3.85 -0.34 8.19
N ARG A 42 3.61 0.84 7.61
CA ARG A 42 4.36 2.07 7.93
C ARG A 42 4.07 2.57 9.34
N ILE A 43 2.81 2.60 9.75
CA ILE A 43 2.39 3.03 11.08
C ILE A 43 2.99 2.10 12.16
N GLU A 44 2.99 0.79 11.92
CA GLU A 44 3.64 -0.20 12.79
C GLU A 44 5.15 0.02 12.89
N ASP A 45 5.77 0.49 11.81
CA ASP A 45 7.18 0.88 11.77
C ASP A 45 7.45 2.27 12.39
N GLY A 46 6.43 2.98 12.86
CA GLY A 46 6.53 4.35 13.40
C GLY A 46 6.73 5.42 12.33
N LYS A 47 6.46 5.10 11.07
CA LYS A 47 6.57 6.02 9.92
C LYS A 47 5.19 6.62 9.60
N PRO A 48 5.14 7.86 9.10
CA PRO A 48 3.88 8.43 8.63
C PRO A 48 3.35 7.65 7.41
N PRO A 49 2.01 7.54 7.25
CA PRO A 49 1.40 6.90 6.09
C PRO A 49 1.76 7.64 4.80
N LYS A 50 1.79 6.92 3.68
CA LYS A 50 1.94 7.49 2.35
C LYS A 50 0.56 7.80 1.76
N THR A 51 0.39 9.04 1.31
CA THR A 51 -0.79 9.49 0.55
C THR A 51 -0.58 9.41 -0.95
N ASP A 52 0.67 9.29 -1.38
CA ASP A 52 1.05 9.27 -2.79
C ASP A 52 0.88 7.88 -3.39
N LYS A 53 0.66 7.86 -4.70
CA LYS A 53 0.52 6.61 -5.45
C LYS A 53 1.88 5.91 -5.55
N PRO A 54 1.91 4.57 -5.61
CA PRO A 54 3.09 3.81 -5.99
C PRO A 54 3.79 4.42 -7.22
N GLY A 55 5.12 4.43 -7.22
CA GLY A 55 5.91 4.97 -8.33
C GLY A 55 5.80 6.48 -8.59
N THR A 56 5.08 7.25 -7.78
CA THR A 56 4.96 8.73 -7.95
C THR A 56 5.68 9.57 -6.88
N GLY A 57 6.37 8.91 -5.94
CA GLY A 57 7.23 9.62 -4.98
C GLY A 57 8.66 9.73 -5.50
N ASP A 58 9.22 10.94 -5.46
CA ASP A 58 10.64 11.23 -5.69
C ASP A 58 11.57 10.48 -4.71
#